data_AF-A0A9P8IK08-F1
#
_entry.id   AF-A0A9P8IK08-F1
#
_cell.length_a   1.000
_cell.length_b   1.000
_cell.length_c   1.000
_cell.angle_alpha   90.00
_cell.angle_beta   90.00
_cell.angle_gamma   90.00
#
_symmetry.space_group_name_H-M   'P 1'
#
loop_
_entity.id
_entity.type
_entity.pdbx_description
1 polymer ?
#
loop_
_entity_poly.entity_id
_entity_poly.type
_entity_poly.pdbx_seq_one_letter_code
_entity_poly.pdbx_strand_id
1 'polypeptide(L)'
;MVSKKDPVSRCLAKRLKSLMGNLQHPDTERLQLVKYAGGERFRMHNDYLPVHLEAKHPDGSTKKYNRLVSTFIYIGDDCTGGETYFPDIKGVGPSADGDKFSRTEDGMGLLVKPKKGNAVIWHNVHQNGTGDERMAHAGLPVLNGTKIGMNLFGIYYPDEPLVGGN
;
A
#
# COMPACT_ATOMS: atom_id res chain seq x y z
N MET A 1 -13.85 7.27 3.86
CA MET A 1 -13.22 6.11 4.51
C MET A 1 -14.30 5.16 5.01
N VAL A 2 -14.14 3.85 4.82
CA VAL A 2 -15.12 2.83 5.24
C VAL A 2 -14.89 2.46 6.71
N SER A 3 -15.96 2.15 7.44
CA SER A 3 -15.90 1.78 8.86
C SER A 3 -15.14 0.46 9.07
N LYS A 4 -14.31 0.36 10.12
CA LYS A 4 -13.68 -0.92 10.51
C LYS A 4 -14.70 -2.01 10.91
N LYS A 5 -15.94 -1.63 11.26
CA LYS A 5 -17.02 -2.57 11.60
C LYS A 5 -17.67 -3.19 10.37
N ASP A 6 -17.46 -2.60 9.20
CA ASP A 6 -17.98 -3.10 7.93
C ASP A 6 -17.46 -4.53 7.64
N PRO A 7 -18.31 -5.46 7.19
CA PRO A 7 -17.91 -6.85 6.95
C PRO A 7 -16.79 -6.99 5.90
N VAL A 8 -16.77 -6.15 4.86
CA VAL A 8 -15.71 -6.14 3.84
C VAL A 8 -14.41 -5.65 4.46
N SER A 9 -14.46 -4.55 5.21
CA SER A 9 -13.27 -4.02 5.90
C SER A 9 -12.66 -5.06 6.85
N ARG A 10 -13.49 -5.77 7.64
CA ARG A 10 -13.02 -6.85 8.54
C ARG A 10 -12.43 -8.03 7.77
N CYS A 11 -13.05 -8.41 6.66
CA CYS A 11 -12.57 -9.51 5.81
C CYS A 11 -11.19 -9.20 5.23
N LEU A 12 -11.00 -8.00 4.69
CA LEU A 12 -9.73 -7.57 4.12
C LEU A 12 -8.63 -7.42 5.18
N ALA A 13 -8.95 -6.87 6.35
CA ALA A 13 -8.00 -6.79 7.46
C ALA A 13 -7.55 -8.18 7.93
N LYS A 14 -8.46 -9.16 8.02
CA LYS A 14 -8.10 -10.56 8.31
C LYS A 14 -7.24 -11.20 7.22
N ARG A 15 -7.52 -10.90 5.96
CA ARG A 15 -6.72 -11.40 4.83
C ARG A 15 -5.31 -10.81 4.84
N LEU A 16 -5.16 -9.51 5.09
CA LEU A 16 -3.85 -8.88 5.27
C LEU A 16 -3.10 -9.53 6.43
N LYS A 17 -3.77 -9.79 7.56
CA LYS A 17 -3.22 -10.55 8.70
C LYS A 17 -2.66 -11.91 8.28
N SER A 18 -3.43 -12.66 7.51
CA SER A 18 -2.98 -13.95 7.01
C SER A 18 -1.79 -13.85 6.05
N LEU A 19 -1.70 -12.79 5.23
CA LEU A 19 -0.62 -12.59 4.26
C LEU A 19 0.70 -12.15 4.91
N MET A 20 0.62 -11.33 5.95
CA MET A 20 1.78 -10.86 6.71
C MET A 20 2.37 -11.93 7.64
N GLY A 21 1.65 -13.04 7.82
CA GLY A 21 2.08 -14.15 8.67
C GLY A 21 2.42 -13.66 10.08
N ASN A 22 3.64 -13.96 10.51
CA ASN A 22 4.08 -13.71 11.87
C ASN A 22 4.46 -12.25 12.14
N LEU A 23 4.60 -11.40 11.12
CA LEU A 23 5.02 -10.01 11.33
C LEU A 23 4.00 -9.27 12.21
N GLN A 24 4.43 -8.70 13.34
CA GLN A 24 3.53 -7.96 14.24
C GLN A 24 2.93 -6.73 13.54
N HIS A 25 1.61 -6.75 13.36
CA HIS A 25 0.83 -5.61 12.89
C HIS A 25 -0.54 -5.59 13.60
N PRO A 26 -0.67 -4.80 14.67
CA PRO A 26 -1.80 -4.90 15.61
C PRO A 26 -3.15 -4.63 14.94
N ASP A 27 -3.20 -3.71 13.99
CA ASP A 27 -4.43 -3.25 13.36
C ASP A 27 -4.15 -2.71 11.95
N THR A 28 -5.19 -2.24 11.28
CA THR A 28 -5.11 -1.50 10.02
C THR A 28 -5.72 -0.12 10.18
N GLU A 29 -5.38 0.83 9.32
CA GLU A 29 -6.19 2.05 9.15
C GLU A 29 -7.58 1.71 8.58
N ARG A 30 -8.46 2.71 8.53
CA ARG A 30 -9.74 2.57 7.83
C ARG A 30 -9.49 2.44 6.33
N LEU A 31 -10.27 1.59 5.67
CA LEU A 31 -10.21 1.40 4.23
C LEU A 31 -10.46 2.74 3.50
N GLN A 32 -9.55 3.09 2.61
CA GLN A 32 -9.63 4.30 1.79
C GLN A 32 -9.94 3.90 0.35
N LEU A 33 -10.98 4.49 -0.24
CA LEU A 33 -11.27 4.36 -1.67
C LEU A 33 -10.78 5.61 -2.40
N VAL A 34 -10.23 5.41 -3.60
CA VAL A 34 -9.77 6.46 -4.50
C VAL A 34 -10.24 6.19 -5.92
N LYS A 35 -10.55 7.25 -6.66
CA LYS A 35 -10.92 7.21 -8.07
C LYS A 35 -10.07 8.23 -8.82
N TYR A 36 -9.58 7.86 -9.99
CA TYR A 36 -8.82 8.71 -10.88
C TYR A 36 -9.39 8.61 -12.31
N ALA A 37 -9.54 9.74 -12.99
CA ALA A 37 -9.97 9.84 -14.38
C ALA A 37 -9.28 11.03 -15.08
N GLY A 38 -9.29 11.08 -16.41
CA GLY A 38 -8.99 12.31 -17.17
C GLY A 38 -7.70 13.06 -16.78
N GLY A 39 -6.56 12.38 -16.76
CA GLY A 39 -5.24 12.95 -16.43
C GLY A 39 -4.94 13.04 -14.93
N GLU A 40 -5.90 12.72 -14.06
CA GLU A 40 -5.68 12.66 -12.61
C GLU A 40 -4.58 11.67 -12.25
N ARG A 41 -3.81 12.04 -11.23
CA ARG A 41 -2.61 11.34 -10.79
C ARG A 41 -2.43 11.49 -9.28
N PHE A 42 -1.55 10.69 -8.71
CA PHE A 42 -1.06 10.88 -7.35
C PHE A 42 0.44 11.14 -7.37
N ARG A 43 0.88 12.21 -6.69
CA ARG A 43 2.28 12.65 -6.75
C ARG A 43 3.21 11.66 -6.05
N MET A 44 4.50 11.74 -6.38
CA MET A 44 5.53 10.96 -5.72
C MET A 44 5.51 11.20 -4.21
N HIS A 45 5.49 10.14 -3.42
CA HIS A 45 5.42 10.19 -1.97
C HIS A 45 5.86 8.86 -1.35
N ASN A 46 6.04 8.87 -0.03
CA ASN A 46 6.14 7.67 0.80
C ASN A 46 4.86 7.51 1.62
N ASP A 47 4.55 6.25 1.97
CA ASP A 47 3.45 5.94 2.89
C ASP A 47 3.89 5.87 4.35
N TYR A 48 5.18 5.66 4.64
CA TYR A 48 5.63 5.88 6.02
C TYR A 48 5.46 7.36 6.36
N LEU A 49 5.18 7.63 7.63
CA LEU A 49 4.87 8.96 8.13
C LEU A 49 6.12 9.51 8.84
N PRO A 50 6.73 10.61 8.36
CA PRO A 50 7.87 11.23 9.05
C PRO A 50 7.52 11.66 10.48
N VAL A 51 6.25 12.01 10.69
CA VAL A 51 5.67 12.28 12.01
C VAL A 51 4.63 11.20 12.29
N HIS A 52 4.86 10.42 13.34
CA HIS A 52 3.94 9.37 13.79
C HIS A 52 2.57 9.95 14.14
N LEU A 53 1.51 9.23 13.77
CA LEU A 53 0.14 9.57 14.14
C LEU A 53 -0.22 8.97 15.49
N GLU A 54 -1.28 9.48 16.11
CA GLU A 54 -1.75 9.01 17.41
C GLU A 54 -3.11 8.33 17.29
N ALA A 55 -3.27 7.21 17.99
CA ALA A 55 -4.54 6.49 18.11
C ALA A 55 -4.83 6.16 19.57
N LYS A 56 -6.11 6.28 19.94
CA LYS A 56 -6.61 5.80 21.24
C LYS A 56 -6.72 4.28 21.22
N HIS A 57 -6.14 3.65 22.22
CA HIS A 57 -6.22 2.22 22.45
C HIS A 57 -7.47 1.84 23.25
N PRO A 58 -7.92 0.56 23.18
CA PRO A 58 -9.03 0.06 23.98
C PRO A 58 -8.85 0.20 25.49
N ASP A 59 -7.60 0.23 25.97
CA ASP A 59 -7.25 0.45 27.39
C ASP A 59 -7.28 1.94 27.80
N GLY A 60 -7.60 2.85 26.88
CA GLY A 60 -7.66 4.29 27.10
C GLY A 60 -6.36 5.03 26.89
N SER A 61 -5.23 4.35 26.64
CA SER A 61 -3.97 5.00 26.33
C SER A 61 -3.97 5.63 24.93
N THR A 62 -3.11 6.61 24.70
CA THR A 62 -2.79 7.08 23.34
C THR A 62 -1.45 6.47 22.95
N LYS A 63 -1.39 5.75 21.83
CA LYS A 63 -0.13 5.29 21.25
C LYS A 63 0.16 5.96 19.93
N LYS A 64 1.45 6.15 19.66
CA LYS A 64 1.96 6.59 18.37
C LYS A 64 2.07 5.39 17.44
N TYR A 65 1.69 5.55 16.19
CA TYR A 65 1.79 4.51 15.19
C TYR A 65 2.35 5.06 13.87
N ASN A 66 2.89 4.15 13.08
CA ASN A 66 3.22 4.38 11.68
C ASN A 66 2.60 3.29 10.79
N ARG A 67 2.71 3.46 9.48
CA ARG A 67 2.26 2.45 8.50
C ARG A 67 3.40 1.48 8.25
N LEU A 68 3.22 0.23 8.64
CA LEU A 68 4.19 -0.85 8.42
C LEU A 68 4.13 -1.33 6.97
N VAL A 69 2.92 -1.56 6.47
CA VAL A 69 2.65 -2.16 5.18
C VAL A 69 1.55 -1.39 4.47
N SER A 70 1.73 -1.19 3.18
CA SER A 70 0.70 -0.66 2.28
C SER A 70 0.18 -1.78 1.41
N THR A 71 -1.15 -1.84 1.27
CA THR A 71 -1.82 -2.73 0.32
C THR A 71 -2.71 -1.88 -0.58
N PHE A 72 -2.33 -1.76 -1.86
CA PHE A 72 -3.11 -1.09 -2.89
C PHE A 72 -3.86 -2.12 -3.73
N ILE A 73 -5.18 -2.08 -3.71
CA ILE A 73 -6.05 -3.02 -4.42
C ILE A 73 -6.72 -2.29 -5.58
N TYR A 74 -6.60 -2.82 -6.79
CA TYR A 74 -7.32 -2.31 -7.95
C TYR A 74 -8.72 -2.92 -7.98
N ILE A 75 -9.76 -2.09 -7.89
CA ILE A 75 -11.17 -2.53 -7.91
C ILE A 75 -11.91 -2.07 -9.18
N GLY A 76 -11.30 -1.17 -9.96
CA GLY A 76 -11.71 -0.81 -11.31
C GLY A 76 -10.49 -0.44 -12.16
N ASP A 77 -10.43 -0.97 -13.37
CA ASP A 77 -9.28 -0.94 -14.29
C ASP A 77 -9.68 -0.62 -15.73
N ASP A 78 -10.85 -0.03 -15.94
CA ASP A 78 -11.32 0.44 -17.25
C ASP A 78 -10.57 1.73 -17.61
N CYS A 79 -9.25 1.63 -17.79
CA CYS A 79 -8.38 2.76 -18.03
C CYS A 79 -7.12 2.41 -18.83
N THR A 80 -6.55 3.41 -19.49
CA THR A 80 -5.19 3.37 -20.03
C THR A 80 -4.27 4.26 -19.19
N GLY A 81 -3.01 3.87 -19.01
CA GLY A 81 -2.12 4.50 -18.03
C GLY A 81 -2.52 4.16 -16.60
N GLY A 82 -2.28 5.08 -15.66
CA GLY A 82 -2.70 4.90 -14.27
C GLY A 82 -1.85 3.90 -13.48
N GLU A 83 -0.67 3.52 -13.95
CA GLU A 83 0.24 2.59 -13.27
C GLU A 83 0.61 3.08 -11.87
N THR A 84 0.82 2.15 -10.95
CA THR A 84 1.52 2.46 -9.69
C THR A 84 3.01 2.34 -9.97
N TYR A 85 3.72 3.45 -9.85
CA TYR A 85 5.11 3.59 -10.23
C TYR A 85 6.02 3.62 -9.01
N PHE A 86 7.06 2.80 -9.01
CA PHE A 86 8.14 2.79 -8.02
C PHE A 86 9.49 3.04 -8.73
N PRO A 87 10.13 4.21 -8.55
CA PRO A 87 11.32 4.60 -9.30
C PRO A 87 12.56 3.78 -8.92
N ASP A 88 12.68 3.37 -7.66
CA ASP A 88 13.90 2.76 -7.11
C ASP A 88 13.83 1.23 -7.00
N ILE A 89 12.71 0.63 -7.41
CA ILE A 89 12.54 -0.82 -7.43
C ILE A 89 13.08 -1.36 -8.74
N LYS A 90 14.28 -1.94 -8.69
CA LYS A 90 15.03 -2.36 -9.87
C LYS A 90 14.75 -3.78 -10.38
N GLY A 91 14.03 -4.58 -9.60
CA GLY A 91 13.80 -6.00 -9.90
C GLY A 91 12.37 -6.28 -10.36
N VAL A 92 12.25 -6.95 -11.51
CA VAL A 92 11.14 -7.88 -11.79
C VAL A 92 11.77 -9.19 -12.19
N GLY A 93 11.21 -10.31 -11.73
CA GLY A 93 11.71 -11.62 -12.12
C GLY A 93 11.71 -11.78 -13.65
N PRO A 94 12.63 -12.53 -14.25
CA PRO A 94 12.65 -12.77 -15.70
C PRO A 94 11.35 -13.37 -16.24
N SER A 95 10.59 -14.07 -15.39
CA SER A 95 9.29 -14.66 -15.68
C SER A 95 8.11 -13.76 -15.27
N ALA A 96 8.35 -12.47 -15.02
CA ALA A 96 7.29 -11.56 -14.61
C ALA A 96 6.24 -11.42 -15.72
N ASP A 97 4.99 -11.43 -15.28
CA ASP A 97 3.83 -11.28 -16.15
C ASP A 97 3.78 -9.84 -16.70
N GLY A 98 4.13 -9.69 -17.98
CA GLY A 98 4.17 -8.41 -18.69
C GLY A 98 2.81 -7.70 -18.77
N ASP A 99 1.71 -8.41 -18.52
CA ASP A 99 0.37 -7.83 -18.46
C ASP A 99 0.09 -7.17 -17.11
N LYS A 100 0.83 -7.54 -16.05
CA LYS A 100 0.69 -7.00 -14.69
C LYS A 100 1.79 -6.02 -14.33
N PHE A 101 2.99 -6.21 -14.87
CA PHE A 101 4.17 -5.43 -14.52
C PHE A 101 5.00 -5.06 -15.76
N SER A 102 5.64 -3.91 -15.73
CA SER A 102 6.64 -3.52 -16.73
C SER A 102 7.74 -2.65 -16.12
N ARG A 103 8.82 -2.43 -16.88
CA ARG A 103 9.88 -1.46 -16.53
C ARG A 103 9.61 -0.13 -17.23
N THR A 104 10.12 0.95 -16.66
CA THR A 104 10.34 2.21 -17.41
C THR A 104 11.37 1.99 -18.53
N GLU A 105 11.39 2.89 -19.52
CA GLU A 105 12.28 2.77 -20.69
C GLU A 105 13.77 2.76 -20.33
N ASP A 106 14.15 3.53 -19.30
CA ASP A 106 15.51 3.54 -18.73
C ASP A 106 15.85 2.26 -17.94
N GLY A 107 14.88 1.37 -17.77
CA GLY A 107 15.03 0.13 -17.05
C GLY A 107 15.24 0.32 -15.55
N MET A 108 14.93 1.48 -14.96
CA MET A 108 15.21 1.79 -13.55
C MET A 108 14.01 1.61 -12.62
N GLY A 109 12.80 1.93 -13.07
CA GLY A 109 11.59 1.86 -12.27
C GLY A 109 10.67 0.69 -12.60
N LEU A 110 9.85 0.32 -11.61
CA LEU A 110 8.78 -0.66 -11.71
C LEU A 110 7.44 0.04 -11.96
N LEU A 111 6.69 -0.46 -12.94
CA LEU A 111 5.32 -0.06 -13.22
C LEU A 111 4.39 -1.23 -12.93
N VAL A 112 3.44 -1.03 -12.02
CA VAL A 112 2.37 -1.98 -11.76
C VAL A 112 1.10 -1.53 -12.46
N LYS A 113 0.61 -2.33 -13.38
CA LYS A 113 -0.55 -2.01 -14.23
C LYS A 113 -1.85 -2.20 -13.45
N PRO A 114 -2.83 -1.28 -13.59
CA PRO A 114 -4.15 -1.50 -13.02
C PRO A 114 -4.78 -2.77 -13.59
N LYS A 115 -5.13 -3.70 -12.71
CA LYS A 115 -5.81 -4.96 -13.05
C LYS A 115 -6.79 -5.30 -11.94
N LYS A 116 -8.08 -5.22 -12.24
CA LYS A 116 -9.15 -5.41 -11.26
C LYS A 116 -9.03 -6.76 -10.56
N GLY A 117 -9.11 -6.73 -9.23
CA GLY A 117 -8.95 -7.91 -8.37
C GLY A 117 -7.52 -8.15 -7.90
N ASN A 118 -6.51 -7.55 -8.53
CA ASN A 118 -5.13 -7.65 -8.08
C ASN A 118 -4.83 -6.65 -6.96
N ALA A 119 -3.82 -6.98 -6.16
CA ALA A 119 -3.28 -6.14 -5.11
C ALA A 119 -1.75 -6.07 -5.20
N VAL A 120 -1.19 -4.93 -4.81
CA VAL A 120 0.25 -4.73 -4.61
C VAL A 120 0.47 -4.48 -3.12
N ILE A 121 1.44 -5.17 -2.53
CA ILE A 121 1.75 -5.10 -1.11
C ILE A 121 3.24 -4.80 -0.95
N TRP A 122 3.59 -3.84 -0.11
CA TRP A 122 4.98 -3.48 0.20
C TRP A 122 5.14 -2.99 1.63
N HIS A 123 6.34 -3.17 2.20
CA HIS A 123 6.70 -2.70 3.52
C HIS A 123 7.27 -1.29 3.45
N ASN A 124 6.70 -0.34 4.22
CA ASN A 124 7.10 1.07 4.16
C ASN A 124 8.32 1.40 5.04
N VAL A 125 8.69 0.50 5.95
CA VAL A 125 9.78 0.70 6.92
C VAL A 125 10.70 -0.51 6.96
N HIS A 126 11.95 -0.26 7.32
CA HIS A 126 12.94 -1.27 7.66
C HIS A 126 12.64 -1.89 9.03
N GLN A 127 13.31 -3.00 9.37
CA GLN A 127 13.15 -3.70 10.65
C GLN A 127 13.48 -2.85 11.88
N ASN A 128 14.34 -1.84 11.72
CA ASN A 128 14.66 -0.85 12.75
C ASN A 128 13.63 0.29 12.86
N GLY A 129 12.52 0.23 12.11
CA GLY A 129 11.46 1.23 12.09
C GLY A 129 11.70 2.47 11.21
N THR A 130 12.89 2.63 10.62
CA THR A 130 13.15 3.77 9.73
C THR A 130 12.45 3.60 8.38
N GLY A 131 11.96 4.69 7.80
CA GLY A 131 11.32 4.68 6.48
C GLY A 131 12.22 4.08 5.38
N ASP A 132 11.63 3.26 4.51
CA ASP A 132 12.31 2.70 3.34
C ASP A 132 12.07 3.60 2.13
N GLU A 133 13.04 4.46 1.81
CA GLU A 133 12.93 5.42 0.69
C GLU A 133 12.75 4.76 -0.67
N ARG A 134 13.14 3.49 -0.82
CA ARG A 134 12.94 2.75 -2.08
C ARG A 134 11.46 2.54 -2.41
N MET A 135 10.59 2.69 -1.40
CA MET A 135 9.13 2.57 -1.52
C MET A 135 8.45 3.87 -1.90
N ALA A 136 9.22 4.92 -2.20
CA ALA A 136 8.67 6.11 -2.84
C ALA A 136 7.89 5.68 -4.08
N HIS A 137 6.67 6.18 -4.23
CA HIS A 137 5.81 5.77 -5.33
C HIS A 137 4.82 6.85 -5.75
N ALA A 138 4.29 6.69 -6.94
CA ALA A 138 3.31 7.59 -7.54
C ALA A 138 2.20 6.81 -8.24
N GLY A 139 1.02 7.41 -8.35
CA GLY A 139 0.02 6.98 -9.31
C GLY A 139 0.21 7.78 -10.59
N LEU A 140 0.62 7.14 -11.69
CA LEU A 140 0.76 7.79 -12.98
C LEU A 140 -0.60 8.31 -13.50
N PRO A 141 -0.60 9.28 -14.44
CA PRO A 141 -1.84 9.82 -14.98
C PRO A 141 -2.72 8.75 -15.63
N VAL A 142 -4.02 8.78 -15.34
CA VAL A 142 -5.01 8.03 -16.13
C VAL A 142 -5.24 8.76 -17.45
N LEU A 143 -4.89 8.15 -18.57
CA LEU A 143 -4.96 8.80 -19.89
C LEU A 143 -6.38 8.75 -20.48
N ASN A 144 -7.08 7.63 -20.30
CA ASN A 144 -8.46 7.43 -20.72
C ASN A 144 -9.18 6.53 -19.70
N GLY A 145 -10.50 6.68 -19.57
CA GLY A 145 -11.32 5.87 -18.69
C GLY A 145 -11.21 6.23 -17.20
N THR A 146 -11.34 5.25 -16.32
CA THR A 146 -11.35 5.39 -14.87
C THR A 146 -10.58 4.27 -14.16
N LYS A 147 -9.64 4.65 -13.30
CA LYS A 147 -9.01 3.77 -12.30
C LYS A 147 -9.71 3.92 -10.97
N ILE A 148 -10.07 2.80 -10.33
CA ILE A 148 -10.58 2.78 -8.95
C ILE A 148 -9.67 1.90 -8.11
N GLY A 149 -9.14 2.49 -7.04
CA GLY A 149 -8.22 1.85 -6.12
C GLY A 149 -8.69 1.89 -4.69
N MET A 150 -8.05 1.08 -3.86
CA MET A 150 -8.35 0.99 -2.45
C MET A 150 -7.09 0.75 -1.64
N ASN A 151 -6.85 1.59 -0.63
CA ASN A 151 -5.72 1.46 0.28
C ASN A 151 -6.16 0.79 1.58
N LEU A 152 -5.37 -0.19 2.01
CA LEU A 152 -5.39 -0.75 3.35
C LEU A 152 -3.97 -0.67 3.93
N PHE A 153 -3.80 0.16 4.94
CA PHE A 153 -2.52 0.31 5.63
C PHE A 153 -2.51 -0.55 6.88
N GLY A 154 -1.57 -1.48 7.01
CA GLY A 154 -1.27 -2.14 8.27
C GLY A 154 -0.40 -1.24 9.12
N ILE A 155 -0.74 -1.08 10.39
CA ILE A 155 0.01 -0.19 11.30
C ILE A 155 0.94 -0.98 12.20
N TYR A 156 1.95 -0.31 12.75
CA TYR A 156 2.75 -0.79 13.88
C TYR A 156 2.95 0.32 14.91
N TYR A 157 3.27 -0.06 16.13
CA TYR A 157 3.62 0.86 17.21
C TYR A 157 5.15 0.89 17.37
N PRO A 158 5.82 2.04 17.26
CA PRO A 158 7.29 2.12 17.32
C PRO A 158 7.90 1.70 18.66
N ASP A 159 7.12 1.69 19.73
CA ASP A 159 7.49 1.21 21.06
C ASP A 159 7.32 -0.31 21.22
N GLU A 160 6.84 -1.02 20.19
CA GLU A 160 6.71 -2.46 20.16
C GLU A 160 7.70 -3.08 19.16
N PRO A 161 8.36 -4.21 19.47
CA PRO A 161 9.28 -4.85 18.54
C PRO A 161 8.58 -5.29 17.25
N LEU A 162 9.20 -5.03 16.09
CA LEU A 162 8.79 -5.59 14.80
C LEU A 162 9.28 -7.04 14.64
N VAL A 163 9.01 -7.88 15.64
CA VAL A 163 9.39 -9.30 15.62
C VAL A 163 8.24 -10.16 15.10
N GLY A 164 8.61 -11.30 14.53
CA GLY A 164 7.65 -12.35 14.25
C GLY A 164 7.02 -12.82 15.56
N GLY A 165 5.71 -12.69 15.74
CA GLY A 165 5.00 -13.40 16.80
C GLY A 165 5.15 -14.92 16.61
N ASN A 166 5.20 -15.66 17.72
CA ASN A 166 5.19 -17.12 17.71
C ASN A 166 3.93 -17.69 17.05
#